data_AF-A0A6P0NHN7-F1
#
_entry.id   AF-A0A6P0NHN7-F1
#
_cell.length_a   1.000
_cell.length_b   1.000
_cell.length_c   1.000
_cell.angle_alpha   90.00
_cell.angle_beta   90.00
_cell.angle_gamma   90.00
#
_symmetry.space_group_name_H-M   'P 1'
#
loop_
_entity.id
_entity.type
_entity.pdbx_description
1 polymer ?
#
loop_
_entity_poly.entity_id
_entity_poly.type
_entity_poly.pdbx_seq_one_letter_code
_entity_poly.pdbx_strand_id
1 'polypeptide(L)'
;MVNVTSSRLDSSSPSAIATSDGGGNAVVNATRATGGFALIDSLVRHGVTHVFGYPGGAILPVYDELYKAEERGELQHILVRHEQGASHAADGYARATGQVGVCFGTSGPGATNLVTGIATAQMDSVPMVVVTGQVARGNIGTDAFQETDIFGITLP
;
A
#
# COMPACT_ATOMS: atom_id res chain seq x y z
N MET A 1 -16.88 30.04 -24.32
CA MET A 1 -18.28 29.85 -23.90
C MET A 1 -18.52 28.34 -23.99
N VAL A 2 -18.28 27.56 -22.95
CA VAL A 2 -19.14 27.41 -21.76
C VAL A 2 -18.28 27.38 -20.50
N ASN A 3 -18.74 28.13 -19.50
CA ASN A 3 -18.23 28.22 -18.14
C ASN A 3 -18.98 27.16 -17.31
N VAL A 4 -18.27 26.31 -16.57
CA VAL A 4 -18.85 25.60 -15.43
C VAL A 4 -17.94 25.88 -14.24
N THR A 5 -18.36 26.87 -13.47
CA THR A 5 -17.86 27.24 -12.15
C THR A 5 -18.71 26.55 -11.08
N SER A 6 -18.15 26.41 -9.88
CA SER A 6 -18.79 26.04 -8.61
C SER A 6 -18.90 24.52 -8.36
N SER A 7 -18.51 23.96 -7.23
CA SER A 7 -18.56 24.50 -5.86
C SER A 7 -17.50 23.87 -4.97
N ARG A 8 -16.88 24.70 -4.13
CA ARG A 8 -16.15 24.27 -2.93
C ARG A 8 -17.13 23.53 -2.03
N LEU A 9 -16.80 22.32 -1.61
CA LEU A 9 -17.45 21.69 -0.47
C LEU A 9 -16.94 22.41 0.78
N ASP A 10 -17.70 23.39 1.19
CA ASP A 10 -17.70 23.97 2.52
C ASP A 10 -17.93 22.85 3.55
N SER A 11 -16.94 22.63 4.41
CA SER A 11 -17.03 21.71 5.54
C SER A 11 -17.88 22.37 6.64
N SER A 12 -19.18 22.33 6.47
CA SER A 12 -20.14 22.77 7.49
C SER A 12 -19.95 21.95 8.76
N SER A 13 -19.67 22.66 9.85
CA SER A 13 -19.49 22.24 11.24
C SER A 13 -20.45 21.13 11.69
N PRO A 14 -19.99 20.08 12.41
CA PRO A 14 -20.91 19.12 13.02
C PRO A 14 -21.69 19.79 14.15
N SER A 15 -23.01 19.73 14.07
CA SER A 15 -23.93 20.17 15.12
C SER A 15 -23.68 19.40 16.41
N ALA A 16 -23.38 20.14 17.49
CA ALA A 16 -23.12 19.57 18.81
C ALA A 16 -24.41 18.99 19.42
N ILE A 17 -24.44 17.67 19.62
CA ILE A 17 -25.37 17.02 20.53
C ILE A 17 -24.72 17.05 21.91
N ALA A 18 -25.26 17.87 22.81
CA ALA A 18 -24.88 17.86 24.21
C ALA A 18 -25.38 16.56 24.87
N THR A 19 -24.45 15.71 25.29
CA THR A 19 -24.71 14.69 26.30
C THR A 19 -23.72 14.88 27.43
N SER A 20 -24.25 15.25 28.58
CA SER A 20 -23.52 15.27 29.84
C SER A 20 -23.42 13.83 30.33
N ASP A 21 -22.23 13.23 30.29
CA ASP A 21 -21.89 12.14 31.19
C ASP A 21 -20.38 12.12 31.44
N GLY A 22 -20.04 12.28 32.72
CA GLY A 22 -18.68 12.22 33.23
C GLY A 22 -18.16 10.80 33.24
N GLY A 23 -17.09 10.56 32.47
CA GLY A 23 -16.41 9.28 32.37
C GLY A 23 -15.49 9.32 31.16
N GLY A 24 -14.32 9.95 31.32
CA GLY A 24 -13.40 10.30 30.24
C GLY A 24 -12.79 9.09 29.53
N ASN A 25 -13.52 8.53 28.57
CA ASN A 25 -12.96 7.71 27.51
C ASN A 25 -13.02 8.56 26.25
N ALA A 26 -11.86 8.97 25.73
CA ALA A 26 -11.81 9.81 24.54
C ALA A 26 -12.51 9.09 23.39
N VAL A 27 -13.63 9.63 22.93
CA VAL A 27 -14.33 9.12 21.74
C VAL A 27 -13.38 9.34 20.56
N VAL A 28 -12.73 8.27 20.11
CA VAL A 28 -11.89 8.30 18.92
C VAL A 28 -12.82 8.39 17.72
N ASN A 29 -13.00 9.60 17.18
CA ASN A 29 -13.77 9.79 15.95
C ASN A 29 -12.99 9.15 14.80
N ALA A 30 -13.48 8.01 14.31
CA ALA A 30 -12.89 7.33 13.16
C ALA A 30 -13.08 8.19 11.90
N THR A 31 -11.98 8.77 11.39
CA THR A 31 -11.98 9.46 10.10
C THR A 31 -12.03 8.44 8.98
N ARG A 32 -12.95 8.62 8.01
CA ARG A 32 -12.96 7.79 6.79
C ARG A 32 -11.71 8.05 5.96
N ALA A 33 -11.04 6.99 5.54
CA ALA A 33 -9.88 7.04 4.66
C ALA A 33 -9.99 5.98 3.55
N THR A 34 -9.24 6.17 2.47
CA THR A 34 -9.08 5.14 1.42
C THR A 34 -8.19 4.01 1.92
N GLY A 35 -8.32 2.82 1.34
CA GLY A 35 -7.45 1.69 1.68
C GLY A 35 -5.98 1.97 1.34
N GLY A 36 -5.71 2.67 0.23
CA GLY A 36 -4.38 3.12 -0.14
C GLY A 36 -3.77 4.04 0.92
N PHE A 37 -4.54 5.02 1.42
CA PHE A 37 -4.07 5.94 2.44
C PHE A 37 -3.73 5.19 3.72
N ALA A 38 -4.65 4.33 4.18
CA ALA A 38 -4.45 3.55 5.40
C ALA A 38 -3.21 2.63 5.32
N LEU A 39 -2.95 2.03 4.17
CA LEU A 39 -1.75 1.22 3.95
C LEU A 39 -0.47 2.07 4.04
N ILE A 40 -0.40 3.18 3.31
CA ILE A 40 0.80 4.02 3.27
C ILE A 40 1.04 4.71 4.62
N ASP A 41 0.01 5.28 5.25
CA ASP A 41 0.08 5.85 6.60
C ASP A 41 0.56 4.81 7.63
N SER A 42 0.11 3.55 7.52
CA SER A 42 0.61 2.48 8.37
C SER A 42 2.11 2.23 8.15
N LEU A 43 2.59 2.17 6.92
CA LEU A 43 4.03 1.98 6.64
C LEU A 43 4.87 3.13 7.22
N VAL A 44 4.44 4.38 7.00
CA VAL A 44 5.11 5.58 7.55
C VAL A 44 5.18 5.52 9.08
N ARG A 45 4.08 5.18 9.75
CA ARG A 45 4.04 5.06 11.23
C ARG A 45 4.93 3.95 11.78
N HIS A 46 5.22 2.93 10.97
CA HIS A 46 6.16 1.86 11.33
C HIS A 46 7.61 2.20 10.94
N GLY A 47 7.88 3.44 10.52
CA GLY A 47 9.23 3.91 10.22
C GLY A 47 9.78 3.43 8.87
N VAL A 48 8.93 2.98 7.96
CA VAL A 48 9.35 2.62 6.60
C VAL A 48 9.78 3.89 5.87
N THR A 49 11.03 3.92 5.41
CA THR A 49 11.61 5.06 4.70
C THR A 49 11.78 4.81 3.21
N HIS A 50 11.85 3.54 2.78
CA HIS A 50 12.08 3.14 1.39
C HIS A 50 11.10 2.05 0.97
N VAL A 51 10.52 2.19 -0.22
CA VAL A 51 9.66 1.19 -0.86
C VAL A 51 10.20 0.91 -2.25
N PHE A 52 10.49 -0.36 -2.56
CA PHE A 52 10.96 -0.79 -3.88
C PHE A 52 9.80 -1.32 -4.70
N GLY A 53 9.57 -0.85 -5.92
CA GLY A 53 8.42 -1.40 -6.66
C GLY A 53 8.28 -0.98 -8.10
N TYR A 54 7.39 -1.69 -8.80
CA TYR A 54 6.99 -1.41 -10.17
C TYR A 54 5.47 -1.19 -10.24
N PRO A 55 4.99 -0.05 -10.76
CA PRO A 55 3.56 0.28 -10.77
C PRO A 55 2.77 -0.56 -11.79
N GLY A 56 1.48 -0.73 -11.55
CA GLY A 56 0.55 -1.35 -12.50
C GLY A 56 -0.91 -1.14 -12.11
N GLY A 57 -1.84 -1.52 -12.98
CA GLY A 57 -3.25 -1.12 -12.92
C GLY A 57 -3.95 -1.44 -11.59
N ALA A 58 -3.75 -2.65 -11.06
CA ALA A 58 -4.45 -3.13 -9.88
C ALA A 58 -3.97 -2.50 -8.56
N ILE A 59 -2.74 -1.96 -8.53
CA ILE A 59 -2.14 -1.33 -7.33
C ILE A 59 -2.18 0.22 -7.39
N LEU A 60 -2.76 0.82 -8.44
CA LEU A 60 -2.81 2.28 -8.61
C LEU A 60 -3.35 3.06 -7.41
N PRO A 61 -4.41 2.63 -6.70
CA PRO A 61 -4.88 3.36 -5.52
C PRO A 61 -3.84 3.45 -4.39
N VAL A 62 -2.92 2.50 -4.30
CA VAL A 62 -1.80 2.55 -3.35
C VAL A 62 -0.70 3.46 -3.87
N TYR A 63 -0.40 3.41 -5.18
CA TYR A 63 0.62 4.27 -5.79
C TYR A 63 0.25 5.77 -5.77
N ASP A 64 -1.04 6.12 -5.85
CA ASP A 64 -1.50 7.51 -5.69
C ASP A 64 -1.17 8.06 -4.29
N GLU A 65 -1.34 7.24 -3.26
CA GLU A 65 -1.03 7.61 -1.87
C GLU A 65 0.46 7.55 -1.56
N LEU A 66 1.18 6.62 -2.20
CA LEU A 66 2.64 6.55 -2.17
C LEU A 66 3.27 7.83 -2.73
N TYR A 67 2.77 8.29 -3.88
CA TYR A 67 3.21 9.54 -4.51
C TYR A 67 3.01 10.74 -3.58
N LYS A 68 1.83 10.86 -2.96
CA LYS A 68 1.56 11.93 -1.98
C LYS A 68 2.48 11.86 -0.76
N ALA A 69 2.81 10.66 -0.27
CA ALA A 69 3.73 10.49 0.86
C ALA A 69 5.18 10.85 0.48
N GLU A 70 5.60 10.53 -0.75
CA GLU A 70 6.89 10.95 -1.29
C GLU A 70 6.98 12.48 -1.46
N GLU A 71 5.92 13.14 -1.95
CA GLU A 71 5.85 14.60 -2.01
C GLU A 71 5.97 15.27 -0.64
N ARG A 72 5.48 14.60 0.43
CA ARG A 72 5.62 15.06 1.82
C ARG A 72 6.99 14.71 2.44
N GLY A 73 7.83 13.94 1.74
CA GLY A 73 9.14 13.48 2.22
C GLY A 73 9.05 12.45 3.34
N GLU A 74 7.94 11.73 3.46
CA GLU A 74 7.72 10.73 4.53
C GLU A 74 8.42 9.39 4.22
N LEU A 75 8.51 9.04 2.94
CA LEU A 75 9.20 7.86 2.43
C LEU A 75 9.67 8.15 1.00
N GLN A 76 10.49 7.27 0.44
CA GLN A 76 10.95 7.33 -0.94
C GLN A 76 10.56 6.06 -1.71
N HIS A 77 10.02 6.24 -2.93
CA HIS A 77 9.79 5.14 -3.86
C HIS A 77 11.03 4.93 -4.73
N ILE A 78 11.55 3.71 -4.71
CA ILE A 78 12.63 3.27 -5.60
C ILE A 78 12.00 2.47 -6.74
N LEU A 79 11.81 3.13 -7.88
CA LEU A 79 11.33 2.50 -9.09
C LEU A 79 12.37 1.51 -9.62
N VAL A 80 12.01 0.23 -9.64
CA VAL A 80 12.82 -0.82 -10.26
C VAL A 80 12.48 -0.99 -11.73
N ARG A 81 13.27 -1.79 -12.45
CA ARG A 81 12.99 -2.14 -13.86
C ARG A 81 12.39 -3.53 -14.06
N HIS A 82 12.25 -4.30 -12.98
CA HIS A 82 11.60 -5.60 -12.94
C HIS A 82 11.24 -5.92 -11.48
N GLU A 83 10.09 -6.53 -11.20
CA GLU A 83 9.62 -6.76 -9.82
C GLU A 83 10.51 -7.73 -9.04
N GLN A 84 11.13 -8.71 -9.71
CA GLN A 84 12.18 -9.53 -9.09
C GLN A 84 13.35 -8.67 -8.55
N GLY A 85 13.66 -7.56 -9.21
CA GLY A 85 14.61 -6.58 -8.71
C GLY A 85 14.09 -5.84 -7.47
N ALA A 86 12.78 -5.59 -7.36
CA ALA A 86 12.18 -4.98 -6.16
C ALA A 86 12.24 -5.91 -4.95
N SER A 87 11.90 -7.19 -5.10
CA SER A 87 11.99 -8.13 -3.97
C SER A 87 13.42 -8.36 -3.51
N HIS A 88 14.39 -8.51 -4.43
CA HIS A 88 15.80 -8.61 -4.04
C HIS A 88 16.40 -7.31 -3.49
N ALA A 89 15.94 -6.14 -3.95
CA ALA A 89 16.37 -4.86 -3.37
C ALA A 89 15.82 -4.67 -1.95
N ALA A 90 14.58 -5.06 -1.70
CA ALA A 90 13.99 -5.07 -0.35
C ALA A 90 14.70 -6.06 0.58
N ASP A 91 15.00 -7.27 0.11
CA ASP A 91 15.81 -8.26 0.84
C ASP A 91 17.19 -7.68 1.20
N GLY A 92 17.91 -7.14 0.22
CA GLY A 92 19.23 -6.55 0.44
C GLY A 92 19.21 -5.35 1.37
N TYR A 93 18.18 -4.50 1.26
CA TYR A 93 17.95 -3.38 2.17
C TYR A 93 17.76 -3.86 3.61
N ALA A 94 16.93 -4.89 3.81
CA ALA A 94 16.69 -5.44 5.14
C ALA A 94 17.97 -5.99 5.77
N ARG A 95 18.79 -6.72 5.01
CA ARG A 95 20.08 -7.25 5.49
C ARG A 95 21.08 -6.14 5.81
N ALA A 96 21.16 -5.11 4.99
CA ALA A 96 22.16 -4.05 5.15
C ALA A 96 21.82 -3.08 6.29
N THR A 97 20.54 -2.90 6.60
CA THR A 97 20.06 -1.88 7.55
C THR A 97 19.53 -2.46 8.86
N GLY A 98 19.15 -3.74 8.88
CA GLY A 98 18.40 -4.34 9.97
C GLY A 98 16.93 -3.89 10.05
N GLN A 99 16.45 -3.12 9.08
CA GLN A 99 15.04 -2.70 8.98
C GLN A 99 14.22 -3.68 8.14
N VAL A 100 12.89 -3.52 8.11
CA VAL A 100 11.99 -4.33 7.27
C VAL A 100 12.09 -3.86 5.82
N GLY A 101 12.39 -4.79 4.90
CA GLY A 101 12.35 -4.53 3.47
C GLY A 101 10.92 -4.48 2.95
N VAL A 102 10.53 -3.42 2.23
CA VAL A 102 9.18 -3.29 1.68
C VAL A 102 9.22 -3.24 0.16
N CYS A 103 8.48 -4.13 -0.50
CA CYS A 103 8.34 -4.07 -1.96
C CYS A 103 6.91 -4.22 -2.47
N PHE A 104 6.64 -3.54 -3.59
CA PHE A 104 5.34 -3.48 -4.25
C PHE A 104 5.38 -4.09 -5.65
N GLY A 105 4.30 -4.79 -6.01
CA GLY A 105 4.00 -5.21 -7.38
C GLY A 105 2.49 -5.10 -7.67
N THR A 106 2.11 -4.99 -8.94
CA THR A 106 0.70 -5.09 -9.32
C THR A 106 0.20 -6.55 -9.25
N SER A 107 -1.04 -6.81 -9.65
CA SER A 107 -1.58 -8.16 -9.82
C SER A 107 -0.90 -8.94 -10.95
N GLY A 108 -1.25 -10.22 -11.10
CA GLY A 108 -0.84 -11.02 -12.25
C GLY A 108 0.68 -11.11 -12.38
N PRO A 109 1.26 -10.66 -13.52
CA PRO A 109 2.70 -10.79 -13.77
C PRO A 109 3.56 -10.05 -12.73
N GLY A 110 3.10 -8.90 -12.22
CA GLY A 110 3.84 -8.14 -11.22
C GLY A 110 3.97 -8.91 -9.91
N ALA A 111 2.91 -9.60 -9.52
CA ALA A 111 2.87 -10.44 -8.33
C ALA A 111 3.75 -11.69 -8.50
N THR A 112 3.62 -12.40 -9.62
CA THR A 112 4.41 -13.63 -9.86
C THR A 112 5.91 -13.37 -9.97
N ASN A 113 6.31 -12.21 -10.49
CA ASN A 113 7.72 -11.83 -10.60
C ASN A 113 8.40 -11.60 -9.24
N LEU A 114 7.64 -11.39 -8.17
CA LEU A 114 8.18 -11.22 -6.81
C LEU A 114 8.54 -12.56 -6.15
N VAL A 115 7.95 -13.67 -6.60
CA VAL A 115 7.97 -14.99 -5.92
C VAL A 115 9.38 -15.49 -5.65
N THR A 116 10.33 -15.32 -6.58
CA THR A 116 11.72 -15.73 -6.35
C THR A 116 12.31 -15.03 -5.12
N GLY A 117 12.12 -13.72 -4.99
CA GLY A 117 12.64 -12.97 -3.84
C GLY A 117 11.89 -13.27 -2.54
N ILE A 118 10.59 -13.56 -2.61
CA ILE A 118 9.81 -14.04 -1.45
C ILE A 118 10.41 -15.34 -0.93
N ALA A 119 10.64 -16.31 -1.81
CA ALA A 119 11.21 -17.61 -1.43
C ALA A 119 12.64 -17.45 -0.85
N THR A 120 13.47 -16.60 -1.45
CA THR A 120 14.81 -16.28 -0.92
C THR A 120 14.73 -15.72 0.50
N ALA A 121 13.91 -14.68 0.70
CA ALA A 121 13.76 -14.02 2.00
C ALA A 121 13.21 -14.99 3.07
N GLN A 122 12.25 -15.83 2.70
CA GLN A 122 11.69 -16.85 3.59
C GLN A 122 12.76 -17.86 4.04
N MET A 123 13.54 -18.42 3.10
CA MET A 123 14.56 -19.43 3.39
C MET A 123 15.70 -18.85 4.24
N ASP A 124 16.02 -17.57 4.05
CA ASP A 124 17.10 -16.89 4.76
C ASP A 124 16.63 -16.11 6.00
N SER A 125 15.34 -16.21 6.36
CA SER A 125 14.73 -15.50 7.50
C SER A 125 14.90 -13.97 7.45
N VAL A 126 14.77 -13.38 6.27
CA VAL A 126 14.89 -11.94 6.05
C VAL A 126 13.53 -11.25 6.27
N PRO A 127 13.45 -10.18 7.09
CA PRO A 127 12.20 -9.51 7.36
C PRO A 127 11.74 -8.66 6.16
N MET A 128 10.67 -9.10 5.51
CA MET A 128 10.07 -8.39 4.37
C MET A 128 8.55 -8.24 4.48
N VAL A 129 8.04 -7.14 3.94
CA VAL A 129 6.62 -6.92 3.65
C VAL A 129 6.46 -6.76 2.14
N VAL A 130 5.67 -7.64 1.54
CA VAL A 130 5.40 -7.64 0.10
C VAL A 130 3.93 -7.30 -0.13
N VAL A 131 3.67 -6.22 -0.84
CA VAL A 131 2.31 -5.78 -1.18
C VAL A 131 2.07 -6.00 -2.66
N THR A 132 1.00 -6.73 -2.98
CA THR A 132 0.56 -6.92 -4.35
C THR A 132 -0.82 -6.30 -4.58
N GLY A 133 -1.01 -5.71 -5.76
CA GLY A 133 -2.35 -5.40 -6.25
C GLY A 133 -3.13 -6.68 -6.56
N GLN A 134 -4.46 -6.58 -6.60
CA GLN A 134 -5.32 -7.68 -7.03
C GLN A 134 -6.52 -7.14 -7.81
N VAL A 135 -7.14 -8.00 -8.62
CA VAL A 135 -8.44 -7.72 -9.24
C VAL A 135 -9.50 -7.41 -8.18
N ALA A 136 -10.57 -6.73 -8.59
CA ALA A 136 -11.70 -6.47 -7.70
C ALA A 136 -12.26 -7.80 -7.15
N ARG A 137 -12.69 -7.79 -5.87
CA ARG A 137 -13.12 -9.00 -5.15
C ARG A 137 -14.16 -9.85 -5.90
N GLY A 138 -15.08 -9.22 -6.62
CA GLY A 138 -16.11 -9.92 -7.41
C GLY A 138 -15.59 -10.65 -8.64
N ASN A 139 -14.34 -10.42 -9.04
CA ASN A 139 -13.69 -11.02 -10.20
C ASN A 139 -12.69 -12.11 -9.81
N ILE A 140 -12.52 -12.40 -8.51
CA ILE A 140 -11.64 -13.48 -8.07
C ILE A 140 -12.27 -14.83 -8.46
N GLY A 141 -11.50 -15.71 -9.07
CA GLY A 141 -11.87 -17.01 -9.60
C GLY A 141 -12.56 -16.96 -10.96
N THR A 142 -12.39 -15.88 -11.74
CA THR A 142 -13.12 -15.68 -13.01
C THR A 142 -12.23 -15.62 -14.25
N ASP A 143 -10.93 -15.90 -14.09
CA ASP A 143 -9.90 -15.71 -15.13
C ASP A 143 -9.87 -14.25 -15.64
N ALA A 144 -10.04 -13.30 -14.72
CA ALA A 144 -10.05 -11.90 -15.05
C ALA A 144 -8.68 -11.42 -15.56
N PHE A 145 -8.66 -10.28 -16.27
CA PHE A 145 -7.42 -9.70 -16.78
C PHE A 145 -6.41 -9.47 -15.65
N GLN A 146 -5.20 -10.03 -15.81
CA GLN A 146 -4.11 -9.98 -14.81
C GLN A 146 -4.52 -10.50 -13.43
N GLU A 147 -5.46 -11.44 -13.38
CA GLU A 147 -5.74 -12.21 -12.18
C GLU A 147 -4.67 -13.27 -11.98
N THR A 148 -4.24 -13.48 -10.73
CA THR A 148 -3.44 -14.63 -10.33
C THR A 148 -3.70 -14.92 -8.86
N ASP A 149 -3.80 -16.20 -8.50
CA ASP A 149 -3.85 -16.67 -7.12
C ASP A 149 -2.46 -16.55 -6.46
N ILE A 150 -2.02 -15.31 -6.23
CA ILE A 150 -0.74 -15.03 -5.60
C ILE A 150 -0.69 -15.57 -4.17
N PHE A 151 -1.85 -15.63 -3.49
CA PHE A 151 -1.94 -16.22 -2.16
C PHE A 151 -1.56 -17.70 -2.22
N GLY A 152 -2.20 -18.50 -3.07
CA GLY A 152 -1.88 -19.91 -3.26
C GLY A 152 -0.43 -20.15 -3.71
N ILE A 153 0.10 -19.33 -4.63
CA ILE A 153 1.47 -19.44 -5.13
C ILE A 153 2.54 -19.22 -4.03
N THR A 154 2.21 -18.45 -2.99
CA THR A 154 3.16 -18.04 -1.94
C THR A 154 2.93 -18.73 -0.60
N LEU A 155 2.05 -19.74 -0.55
CA LEU A 155 1.95 -20.63 0.61
C LEU A 155 3.18 -21.54 0.72
N PRO A 156 3.72 -21.77 1.93
CA PRO A 156 4.87 -22.65 2.18
C PRO A 156 4.56 -24.14 2.03
#